data_AF-A0A660A8Z8-F1
#
_entry.id   AF-A0A660A8Z8-F1
#
_cell.length_a   1.000
_cell.length_b   1.000
_cell.length_c   1.000
_cell.angle_alpha   90.00
_cell.angle_beta   90.00
_cell.angle_gamma   90.00
#
_symmetry.space_group_name_H-M   'P 1'
#
loop_
_entity.id
_entity.type
_entity.pdbx_description
1 polymer ?
#
loop_
_entity_poly.entity_id
_entity_poly.type
_entity_poly.pdbx_seq_one_letter_code
_entity_poly.pdbx_strand_id
1 'polypeptide(L)'
;TKNGVVKVTDFGIAVAFAETSLTQTNSMLGSVHYLSPEQARGSKATIQSDIYAMGIMLFEMLTGHIPYDGDSAVTIALQHFQKPLPSIIDENHNVPQALENVVIRATAKKLSDRYGSTFEMSRDLMTALSYNRSRERKVIFDDVESTKPLP
;
A
#
# COMPACT_ATOMS: atom_id res chain seq x y z
N THR A 1 -1.08 20.05 -11.01
CA THR A 1 -0.58 21.37 -11.49
C THR A 1 -1.00 21.58 -12.93
N LYS A 2 -0.95 22.80 -13.47
CA LYS A 2 -1.41 23.12 -14.84
C LYS A 2 -0.70 22.32 -15.97
N ASN A 3 0.39 21.61 -15.65
CA ASN A 3 1.20 20.84 -16.60
C ASN A 3 1.15 19.32 -16.35
N GLY A 4 0.24 18.81 -15.53
CA GLY A 4 0.20 17.38 -15.17
C GLY A 4 1.36 16.91 -14.28
N VAL A 5 2.24 17.81 -13.84
CA VAL A 5 3.34 17.50 -12.91
C VAL A 5 2.76 17.29 -11.52
N VAL A 6 2.98 16.08 -10.97
CA VAL A 6 2.69 15.75 -9.58
C VAL A 6 3.75 16.40 -8.69
N LYS A 7 3.31 17.02 -7.60
CA LYS A 7 4.17 17.62 -6.58
C LYS A 7 3.77 17.03 -5.24
N VAL A 8 4.74 16.52 -4.50
CA VAL A 8 4.54 16.09 -3.12
C VAL A 8 4.78 17.29 -2.21
N THR A 9 3.82 17.57 -1.33
CA THR A 9 3.90 18.62 -0.31
C THR A 9 3.82 17.99 1.08
N ASP A 10 4.13 18.76 2.13
CA ASP A 10 3.90 18.39 3.55
C ASP A 10 4.82 17.32 4.18
N PHE A 11 6.09 17.26 3.76
CA PHE A 11 7.13 16.44 4.42
C PHE A 11 7.32 16.74 5.93
N GLY A 12 6.96 17.94 6.39
CA GLY A 12 7.14 18.38 7.79
C GLY A 12 6.22 17.69 8.80
N ILE A 13 5.08 17.14 8.36
CA ILE A 13 4.13 16.44 9.26
C ILE A 13 4.48 14.94 9.34
N ALA A 14 5.14 14.38 8.33
CA ALA A 14 5.52 12.96 8.26
C ALA A 14 6.43 12.52 9.43
N VAL A 15 7.35 13.38 9.87
CA VAL A 15 8.25 13.09 11.01
C VAL A 15 7.51 13.22 12.36
N ALA A 16 6.64 14.23 12.51
CA ALA A 16 5.87 14.44 13.75
C ALA A 16 4.83 13.32 14.00
N PHE A 17 4.28 12.72 12.93
CA PHE A 17 3.39 11.56 13.03
C PHE A 17 4.08 10.28 13.51
N ALA A 18 5.38 10.11 13.25
CA ALA A 18 6.14 8.95 13.71
C ALA A 18 6.41 8.98 15.24
N GLU A 19 6.35 10.15 15.87
CA GLU A 19 6.57 10.34 17.31
C GLU A 19 5.28 10.42 18.13
N THR A 20 4.15 10.79 17.51
CA THR A 20 2.90 11.01 18.23
C THR A 20 1.99 9.78 18.12
N SER A 21 2.13 8.86 19.09
CA SER A 21 1.23 7.72 19.26
C SER A 21 -0.24 8.14 19.28
N LEU A 22 -1.03 7.58 18.35
CA LEU A 22 -2.46 7.19 18.44
C LEU A 22 -3.51 8.13 19.06
N THR A 23 -3.19 9.36 19.46
CA THR A 23 -4.04 10.18 20.35
C THR A 23 -4.59 11.48 19.74
N GLN A 24 -4.30 11.78 18.48
CA GLN A 24 -4.79 12.99 17.79
C GLN A 24 -5.81 12.60 16.71
N THR A 25 -7.09 12.53 17.11
CA THR A 25 -8.21 11.90 16.40
C THR A 25 -8.61 12.57 15.08
N ASN A 26 -8.21 13.82 14.80
CA ASN A 26 -8.75 14.58 13.67
C ASN A 26 -7.85 14.68 12.42
N SER A 27 -6.52 14.60 12.56
CA SER A 27 -5.60 14.51 11.40
C SER A 27 -5.28 13.06 10.99
N MET A 28 -5.73 12.10 11.79
CA MET A 28 -5.46 10.67 11.62
C MET A 28 -6.34 10.03 10.54
N LEU A 29 -7.58 10.51 10.35
CA LEU A 29 -8.61 9.79 9.62
C LEU A 29 -8.28 9.60 8.12
N GLY A 30 -7.59 10.55 7.48
CA GLY A 30 -7.17 10.41 6.07
C GLY A 30 -5.89 9.58 5.90
N SER A 31 -4.94 9.73 6.81
CA SER A 31 -3.62 9.06 6.69
C SER A 31 -3.67 7.58 7.05
N VAL A 32 -4.64 7.13 7.87
CA VAL A 32 -4.75 5.73 8.29
C VAL A 32 -5.05 4.78 7.12
N HIS A 33 -5.68 5.27 6.05
CA HIS A 33 -5.97 4.48 4.85
C HIS A 33 -4.74 4.11 4.03
N TYR A 34 -3.59 4.74 4.28
CA TYR A 34 -2.32 4.45 3.60
C TYR A 34 -1.27 3.87 4.56
N LEU A 35 -1.68 3.55 5.79
CA LEU A 35 -0.80 3.10 6.86
C LEU A 35 -0.23 1.72 6.53
N SER A 36 1.09 1.55 6.71
CA SER A 36 1.69 0.23 6.53
C SER A 36 1.40 -0.72 7.70
N PRO A 37 1.45 -2.05 7.49
CA PRO A 37 1.20 -3.04 8.54
C PRO A 37 2.14 -2.89 9.74
N GLU A 38 3.40 -2.52 9.51
CA GLU A 38 4.36 -2.26 10.58
C GLU A 38 4.06 -0.98 11.37
N GLN A 39 3.58 0.09 10.71
CA GLN A 39 3.14 1.31 11.39
C GLN A 39 1.84 1.09 12.18
N ALA A 40 0.93 0.26 11.68
CA ALA A 40 -0.27 -0.18 12.41
C ALA A 40 0.06 -0.89 13.74
N ARG A 41 1.23 -1.54 13.82
CA ARG A 41 1.76 -2.13 15.07
C ARG A 41 2.57 -1.15 15.94
N GLY A 42 2.67 0.12 15.54
CA GLY A 42 3.46 1.14 16.23
C GLY A 42 4.95 1.13 15.92
N SER A 43 5.40 0.41 14.87
CA SER A 43 6.78 0.50 14.41
C SER A 43 7.02 1.83 13.69
N LYS A 44 8.28 2.29 13.68
CA LYS A 44 8.65 3.50 12.93
C LYS A 44 8.51 3.29 11.43
N ALA A 45 8.13 4.35 10.72
CA ALA A 45 8.10 4.37 9.27
C ALA A 45 9.49 4.11 8.68
N THR A 46 9.54 3.38 7.57
CA THR A 46 10.74 3.08 6.81
C THR A 46 10.50 3.36 5.32
N ILE A 47 11.55 3.24 4.50
CA ILE A 47 11.43 3.30 3.03
C ILE A 47 10.37 2.30 2.53
N GLN A 48 10.30 1.12 3.13
CA GLN A 48 9.32 0.10 2.76
C GLN A 48 7.89 0.48 3.19
N SER A 49 7.72 1.30 4.23
CA SER A 49 6.42 1.84 4.63
C SER A 49 5.90 2.84 3.60
N ASP A 50 6.78 3.69 3.04
CA ASP A 50 6.42 4.58 1.94
C ASP A 50 6.05 3.81 0.67
N ILE A 51 6.77 2.71 0.37
CA ILE A 51 6.45 1.81 -0.75
C ILE A 51 5.04 1.21 -0.59
N TYR A 52 4.69 0.81 0.63
CA TYR A 52 3.36 0.30 0.93
C TYR A 52 2.29 1.36 0.68
N ALA A 53 2.47 2.57 1.21
CA ALA A 53 1.54 3.68 1.01
C ALA A 53 1.37 4.02 -0.48
N MET A 54 2.46 4.04 -1.26
CA MET A 54 2.40 4.20 -2.72
C MET A 54 1.63 3.07 -3.41
N GLY A 55 1.76 1.83 -2.92
CA GLY A 55 0.97 0.69 -3.41
C GLY A 55 -0.53 0.89 -3.18
N ILE A 56 -0.93 1.33 -1.99
CA ILE A 56 -2.34 1.64 -1.69
C ILE A 56 -2.87 2.80 -2.53
N MET A 57 -2.06 3.85 -2.73
CA MET A 57 -2.41 4.96 -3.62
C MET A 57 -2.57 4.50 -5.06
N LEU A 58 -1.72 3.59 -5.54
CA LEU A 58 -1.85 3.01 -6.88
C LEU A 58 -3.11 2.15 -7.00
N PHE A 59 -3.47 1.38 -5.97
CA PHE A 59 -4.76 0.68 -5.92
C PHE A 59 -5.91 1.68 -6.12
N GLU A 60 -5.96 2.74 -5.31
CA GLU A 60 -7.03 3.74 -5.36
C GLU A 60 -7.12 4.45 -6.71
N MET A 61 -5.98 4.78 -7.33
CA MET A 61 -5.98 5.36 -8.68
C MET A 61 -6.54 4.41 -9.75
N LEU A 62 -6.40 3.09 -9.56
CA LEU A 62 -6.83 2.08 -10.52
C LEU A 62 -8.27 1.63 -10.35
N THR A 63 -8.80 1.67 -9.12
CA THR A 63 -10.18 1.23 -8.79
C THR A 63 -11.13 2.40 -8.51
N GLY A 64 -10.60 3.56 -8.15
CA GLY A 64 -11.37 4.75 -7.75
C GLY A 64 -11.75 4.77 -6.27
N HIS A 65 -11.32 3.79 -5.47
CA HIS A 65 -11.53 3.75 -4.03
C HIS A 65 -10.39 3.04 -3.30
N ILE A 66 -10.29 3.27 -1.99
CA ILE A 66 -9.32 2.59 -1.12
C ILE A 66 -9.69 1.11 -0.88
N PRO A 67 -8.70 0.24 -0.61
CA PRO A 67 -8.94 -1.19 -0.38
C PRO A 67 -9.49 -1.52 1.02
N TYR A 68 -9.22 -0.65 1.99
CA TYR A 68 -9.53 -0.85 3.41
C TYR A 68 -10.20 0.38 4.00
N ASP A 69 -11.40 0.17 4.54
CA ASP A 69 -12.25 1.22 5.09
C ASP A 69 -13.04 0.69 6.29
N GLY A 70 -13.49 1.58 7.17
CA GLY A 70 -14.31 1.22 8.32
C GLY A 70 -14.53 2.35 9.32
N ASP A 71 -15.40 2.10 10.30
CA ASP A 71 -15.92 3.11 11.22
C ASP A 71 -14.90 3.68 12.22
N SER A 72 -13.68 3.13 12.26
CA SER A 72 -12.61 3.63 13.14
C SER A 72 -11.22 3.42 12.55
N ALA A 73 -10.28 4.28 12.94
CA ALA A 73 -8.86 4.15 12.59
C ALA A 73 -8.26 2.80 13.00
N VAL A 74 -8.70 2.24 14.13
CA VAL A 74 -8.25 0.92 14.60
C VAL A 74 -8.74 -0.18 13.68
N THR A 75 -9.99 -0.11 13.22
CA THR A 75 -10.57 -1.06 12.27
C THR A 75 -9.77 -1.06 10.96
N ILE A 76 -9.46 0.12 10.42
CA ILE A 76 -8.69 0.27 9.17
C ILE A 76 -7.27 -0.28 9.34
N ALA A 77 -6.59 0.05 10.45
CA ALA A 77 -5.26 -0.46 10.76
C ALA A 77 -5.21 -2.00 10.87
N LEU A 78 -6.23 -2.62 11.47
CA LEU A 78 -6.35 -4.08 11.52
C LEU A 78 -6.56 -4.69 10.14
N GLN A 79 -7.33 -4.05 9.24
CA GLN A 79 -7.48 -4.51 7.87
C GLN A 79 -6.16 -4.46 7.09
N HIS A 80 -5.38 -3.38 7.21
CA HIS A 80 -4.03 -3.33 6.65
C HIS A 80 -3.14 -4.46 7.15
N PHE A 81 -3.32 -4.88 8.39
CA PHE A 81 -2.55 -5.96 8.98
C PHE A 81 -2.98 -7.37 8.53
N GLN A 82 -4.29 -7.64 8.50
CA GLN A 82 -4.82 -9.01 8.39
C GLN A 82 -5.54 -9.31 7.08
N LYS A 83 -6.20 -8.32 6.48
CA LYS A 83 -7.04 -8.54 5.30
C LYS A 83 -6.14 -8.60 4.06
N PRO A 84 -6.34 -9.59 3.16
CA PRO A 84 -5.65 -9.60 1.87
C PRO A 84 -6.04 -8.38 1.04
N LEU A 85 -5.21 -8.01 0.07
CA LEU A 85 -5.56 -6.98 -0.90
C LEU A 85 -6.69 -7.49 -1.81
N PRO A 86 -7.76 -6.72 -2.03
CA PRO A 86 -8.76 -7.04 -3.07
C PRO A 86 -8.11 -7.13 -4.47
N SER A 87 -8.69 -7.89 -5.38
CA SER A 87 -8.17 -7.93 -6.75
C SER A 87 -8.62 -6.71 -7.53
N ILE A 88 -7.67 -5.96 -8.08
CA ILE A 88 -7.93 -4.82 -8.94
C ILE A 88 -8.55 -5.29 -10.25
N ILE A 89 -8.13 -6.43 -10.79
CA ILE A 89 -8.63 -6.91 -12.09
C ILE A 89 -10.10 -7.31 -12.02
N ASP A 90 -10.54 -7.89 -10.90
CA ASP A 90 -11.94 -8.25 -10.69
C ASP A 90 -12.85 -7.01 -10.74
N GLU A 91 -12.33 -5.84 -10.35
CA GLU A 91 -13.04 -4.54 -10.32
C GLU A 91 -12.83 -3.72 -11.61
N ASN A 92 -11.63 -3.78 -12.19
CA ASN A 92 -11.23 -3.06 -13.39
C ASN A 92 -10.41 -3.94 -14.35
N HIS A 93 -11.11 -4.59 -15.28
CA HIS A 93 -10.54 -5.54 -16.24
C HIS A 93 -9.60 -4.90 -17.28
N ASN A 94 -9.53 -3.56 -17.34
CA ASN A 94 -8.59 -2.86 -18.22
C ASN A 94 -7.16 -2.81 -17.64
N VAL A 95 -6.99 -3.15 -16.37
CA VAL A 95 -5.69 -3.15 -15.70
C VAL A 95 -4.91 -4.41 -16.09
N PRO A 96 -3.69 -4.29 -16.65
CA PRO A 96 -2.85 -5.45 -16.93
C PRO A 96 -2.40 -6.16 -15.65
N GLN A 97 -2.27 -7.50 -15.69
CA GLN A 97 -1.81 -8.29 -14.54
C GLN A 97 -0.45 -7.84 -14.00
N ALA A 98 0.47 -7.43 -14.89
CA ALA A 98 1.77 -6.90 -14.48
C ALA A 98 1.66 -5.62 -13.63
N LEU A 99 0.64 -4.78 -13.87
CA LEU A 99 0.39 -3.60 -13.05
C LEU A 99 -0.25 -3.95 -11.70
N GLU A 100 -1.21 -4.88 -11.69
CA GLU A 100 -1.75 -5.41 -10.42
C GLU A 100 -0.64 -6.07 -9.58
N ASN A 101 0.29 -6.80 -10.19
CA ASN A 101 1.43 -7.41 -9.52
C ASN A 101 2.34 -6.40 -8.81
N VAL A 102 2.51 -5.20 -9.39
CA VAL A 102 3.24 -4.12 -8.72
C VAL A 102 2.53 -3.70 -7.44
N VAL A 103 1.21 -3.54 -7.49
CA VAL A 103 0.42 -3.19 -6.31
C VAL A 103 0.49 -4.30 -5.27
N ILE A 104 0.32 -5.56 -5.67
CA ILE A 104 0.42 -6.73 -4.78
C ILE A 104 1.78 -6.76 -4.06
N ARG A 105 2.87 -6.58 -4.81
CA ARG A 105 4.22 -6.59 -4.23
C ARG A 105 4.47 -5.38 -3.32
N ALA A 106 4.07 -4.18 -3.73
CA ALA A 106 4.22 -2.99 -2.91
C ALA A 106 3.42 -3.09 -1.59
N THR A 107 2.26 -3.73 -1.63
CA THR A 107 1.35 -3.89 -0.48
C THR A 107 1.51 -5.21 0.28
N ALA A 108 2.60 -5.95 0.02
CA ALA A 108 2.92 -7.18 0.74
C ALA A 108 3.03 -6.92 2.26
N LYS A 109 2.48 -7.84 3.06
CA LYS A 109 2.46 -7.71 4.53
C LYS A 109 3.84 -7.97 5.13
N LYS A 110 4.59 -8.93 4.57
CA LYS A 110 5.98 -9.22 4.93
C LYS A 110 6.91 -8.27 4.19
N LEU A 111 7.89 -7.71 4.91
CA LEU A 111 8.90 -6.83 4.34
C LEU A 111 9.81 -7.56 3.32
N SER A 112 10.03 -8.88 3.50
CA SER A 112 10.82 -9.69 2.55
C SER A 112 10.18 -9.80 1.17
N ASP A 113 8.85 -9.68 1.12
CA ASP A 113 8.06 -9.88 -0.08
C ASP A 113 7.76 -8.53 -0.77
N ARG A 114 8.08 -7.42 -0.10
CA ARG A 114 7.95 -6.05 -0.60
C ARG A 114 9.22 -5.63 -1.33
N TYR A 115 9.11 -4.63 -2.22
CA TYR A 115 10.28 -4.03 -2.85
C TYR A 115 11.26 -3.50 -1.79
N GLY A 116 12.56 -3.78 -1.98
CA GLY A 116 13.59 -3.31 -1.06
C GLY A 116 13.90 -1.82 -1.20
N SER A 117 13.53 -1.22 -2.33
CA SER A 117 13.75 0.20 -2.61
C SER A 117 12.71 0.78 -3.57
N THR A 118 12.55 2.10 -3.52
CA THR A 118 11.68 2.84 -4.46
C THR A 118 12.19 2.74 -5.90
N PHE A 119 13.50 2.59 -6.10
CA PHE A 119 14.10 2.38 -7.42
C PHE A 119 13.66 1.05 -8.04
N GLU A 120 13.60 -0.01 -7.24
CA GLU A 120 13.13 -1.33 -7.68
C GLU A 120 11.66 -1.28 -8.12
N MET A 121 10.79 -0.67 -7.31
CA MET A 121 9.38 -0.45 -7.64
C MET A 121 9.22 0.38 -8.92
N SER A 122 9.99 1.46 -9.06
CA SER A 122 9.97 2.34 -10.23
C SER A 122 10.35 1.60 -11.52
N ARG A 123 11.40 0.77 -11.48
CA ARG A 123 11.80 -0.07 -12.62
C ARG A 123 10.71 -1.06 -13.04
N ASP A 124 10.02 -1.65 -12.06
CA ASP A 124 8.92 -2.57 -12.33
C ASP A 124 7.75 -1.83 -13.02
N LEU A 125 7.34 -0.68 -12.45
CA LEU A 125 6.32 0.19 -13.01
C LEU A 125 6.60 0.63 -14.45
N MET A 126 7.85 1.00 -14.78
CA MET A 126 8.24 1.42 -16.13
C MET A 126 7.97 0.35 -17.20
N THR A 127 7.89 -0.92 -16.82
CA THR A 127 7.67 -2.03 -17.75
C THR A 127 6.30 -2.70 -17.58
N ALA A 128 5.50 -2.32 -16.58
CA ALA A 128 4.24 -2.97 -16.22
C ALA A 128 3.15 -2.87 -17.31
N LEU A 129 3.29 -1.90 -18.24
CA LEU A 129 2.39 -1.74 -19.39
C LEU A 129 2.94 -2.32 -20.70
N SER A 130 4.14 -2.91 -20.66
CA SER A 130 4.79 -3.44 -21.85
C SER A 130 4.10 -4.71 -22.36
N TYR A 131 3.94 -4.81 -23.68
CA TYR A 131 3.26 -5.95 -24.33
C TYR A 131 3.90 -7.31 -23.99
N ASN A 132 5.23 -7.35 -23.79
CA ASN A 132 5.95 -8.56 -23.39
C ASN A 132 5.55 -9.11 -22.01
N ARG A 133 4.90 -8.30 -21.16
CA ARG A 133 4.40 -8.70 -19.82
C ARG A 133 2.87 -8.87 -19.79
N SER A 134 2.19 -8.78 -20.93
CA SER A 134 0.73 -8.91 -21.01
C SER A 134 0.15 -10.24 -20.51
N ARG A 135 0.97 -11.30 -20.47
CA ARG A 135 0.59 -12.65 -20.02
C ARG A 135 1.23 -13.03 -18.69
N GLU A 136 1.68 -12.06 -17.91
CA GLU A 136 2.21 -12.32 -16.58
C GLU A 136 1.13 -12.99 -15.70
N ARG A 137 1.53 -13.92 -14.84
CA ARG A 137 0.62 -14.53 -13.87
C ARG A 137 0.55 -13.68 -12.61
N LYS A 138 -0.56 -13.75 -11.89
CA LYS A 138 -0.73 -13.10 -10.59
C LYS A 138 0.36 -13.53 -9.62
N VAL A 139 1.01 -12.57 -8.98
CA VAL A 139 1.95 -12.82 -7.87
C VAL A 139 1.15 -13.28 -6.65
N ILE A 140 1.61 -14.36 -6.01
CA ILE A 140 1.02 -14.92 -4.80
C ILE A 140 2.16 -15.09 -3.79
N PHE A 141 1.95 -14.61 -2.57
CA PHE A 141 2.88 -14.79 -1.46
C PHE A 141 2.33 -15.82 -0.47
N ASP A 142 3.23 -16.58 0.15
CA ASP A 142 2.89 -17.55 1.19
C ASP A 142 2.69 -16.83 2.53
N ASP A 143 1.46 -16.36 2.78
CA ASP A 143 1.04 -15.67 4.02
C ASP A 143 0.78 -16.65 5.20
N VAL A 144 1.62 -17.67 5.37
CA VAL A 144 1.37 -18.81 6.30
C VAL A 144 1.52 -18.45 7.80
N GLU A 145 1.86 -17.21 8.17
CA GLU A 145 2.10 -16.87 9.60
C GLU A 145 0.97 -16.10 10.31
N SER A 146 -0.14 -15.75 9.65
CA SER A 146 -1.11 -14.79 10.20
C SER A 146 -2.20 -15.40 11.11
N THR A 147 -2.25 -16.73 11.30
CA THR A 147 -3.26 -17.39 12.16
C THR A 147 -2.68 -17.89 13.49
N LYS A 148 -1.87 -17.07 14.17
CA LYS A 148 -1.78 -17.21 15.63
C LYS A 148 -2.77 -16.23 16.26
N PRO A 149 -3.84 -16.72 16.92
CA PRO A 149 -4.68 -15.83 17.72
C PRO A 149 -3.78 -15.18 18.78
N LEU A 150 -3.91 -13.86 18.95
CA LEU A 150 -3.31 -13.14 20.07
C LEU A 150 -3.79 -13.78 21.39
N PRO A 151 -2.93 -13.94 22.41
CA PRO A 151 -3.32 -14.46 23.71
C PRO A 151 -4.29 -13.53 24.45
#